data_AF-A0A7R5KMP0-F1
#
_entry.id   AF-A0A7R5KMP0-F1
#
_cell.length_a   1.000
_cell.length_b   1.000
_cell.length_c   1.000
_cell.angle_alpha   90.00
_cell.angle_beta   90.00
_cell.angle_gamma   90.00
#
_symmetry.space_group_name_H-M   'P 1'
#
loop_
_entity.id
_entity.type
_entity.pdbx_description
1 polymer ?
#
loop_
_entity_poly.entity_id
_entity_poly.type
_entity_poly.pdbx_seq_one_letter_code
_entity_poly.pdbx_strand_id
1 'polypeptide(L)'
;MAAAALRGLGAALETHRGRDRAVRALSYSLQLVGGALPGPGGLPGGLLAASAQLSSCRTVLRLFDDLAMLQHSCGYGLGPEDEDVLVRGLSVLCNVANQLYYPCEHLAWAADVGIVRAASQRWWTLSTVLWGSALLLGILRSLKVLCQLRRKLRQHKCTSSPQSQKLRAQVKAEVLSILMDAADLSNAIHWLPPGFLWAGRFPPWQEIYESPFKGAIKRMPRWALQLQLQLQFWALPIINDTNQRWP
;
A
#
# COMPACT_ATOMS: atom_id res chain seq x y z
N MET A 1 -26.13 -16.28 3.64
CA MET A 1 -25.04 -15.29 3.85
C MET A 1 -23.65 -15.87 3.55
N ALA A 2 -23.24 -17.01 4.12
CA ALA A 2 -21.91 -17.61 3.87
C ALA A 2 -21.63 -17.94 2.39
N ALA A 3 -22.59 -18.53 1.67
CA ALA A 3 -22.43 -18.82 0.24
C ALA A 3 -22.29 -17.56 -0.63
N ALA A 4 -22.96 -16.45 -0.25
CA ALA A 4 -22.82 -15.17 -0.94
C ALA A 4 -21.46 -14.52 -0.67
N ALA A 5 -20.96 -14.61 0.57
CA ALA A 5 -19.62 -14.16 0.92
C ALA A 5 -18.53 -14.96 0.20
N LEU A 6 -18.68 -16.28 0.09
CA LEU A 6 -17.76 -17.15 -0.66
C LEU A 6 -17.75 -16.81 -2.16
N ARG A 7 -18.92 -16.57 -2.77
CA ARG A 7 -19.00 -16.13 -4.17
C ARG A 7 -18.36 -14.76 -4.37
N GLY A 8 -18.60 -13.81 -3.45
CA GLY A 8 -17.97 -12.49 -3.50
C GLY A 8 -16.45 -12.55 -3.35
N LEU A 9 -15.94 -13.42 -2.48
CA LEU A 9 -14.51 -13.69 -2.34
C LEU A 9 -13.94 -14.33 -3.62
N GLY A 10 -14.63 -15.32 -4.19
CA GLY A 10 -14.26 -15.94 -5.46
C GLY A 10 -14.13 -14.91 -6.58
N ALA A 11 -15.15 -14.07 -6.77
CA ALA A 11 -15.14 -13.00 -7.77
C ALA A 11 -14.02 -11.96 -7.52
N ALA A 12 -13.77 -11.59 -6.26
CA ALA A 12 -12.65 -10.71 -5.93
C ALA A 12 -11.31 -11.35 -6.32
N LEU A 13 -11.11 -12.63 -5.98
CA LEU A 13 -9.90 -13.39 -6.32
C LEU A 13 -9.74 -13.65 -7.83
N GLU A 14 -10.77 -13.48 -8.65
CA GLU A 14 -10.61 -13.53 -10.12
C GLU A 14 -9.96 -12.26 -10.66
N THR A 15 -10.04 -11.15 -9.93
CA THR A 15 -9.43 -9.87 -10.35
C THR A 15 -7.97 -9.77 -9.91
N HIS A 16 -7.14 -9.13 -10.73
CA HIS A 16 -5.74 -8.83 -10.37
C HIS A 16 -5.63 -8.11 -9.02
N ARG A 17 -6.46 -7.07 -8.81
CA ARG A 17 -6.46 -6.28 -7.57
C ARG A 17 -6.94 -7.06 -6.36
N GLY A 18 -7.95 -7.91 -6.50
CA GLY A 18 -8.42 -8.73 -5.39
C GLY A 18 -7.39 -9.79 -4.98
N ARG A 19 -6.66 -10.38 -5.95
CA ARG A 19 -5.51 -11.25 -5.66
C ARG A 19 -4.41 -10.50 -4.92
N ASP A 20 -4.00 -9.33 -5.40
CA ASP A 20 -2.95 -8.55 -4.72
C ASP A 20 -3.31 -8.28 -3.25
N ARG A 21 -4.53 -7.81 -2.98
CA ARG A 21 -5.02 -7.57 -1.62
C ARG A 21 -5.07 -8.83 -0.77
N ALA A 22 -5.52 -9.95 -1.34
CA ALA A 22 -5.54 -11.23 -0.62
C ALA A 22 -4.13 -11.68 -0.24
N VAL A 23 -3.18 -11.60 -1.18
CA VAL A 23 -1.75 -11.91 -0.92
C VAL A 23 -1.17 -10.97 0.13
N ARG A 24 -1.53 -9.68 0.11
CA ARG A 24 -1.12 -8.69 1.13
C ARG A 24 -1.60 -9.09 2.52
N ALA A 25 -2.91 -9.33 2.64
CA ALA A 25 -3.56 -9.63 3.90
C ALA A 25 -3.02 -10.93 4.48
N LEU A 26 -2.81 -11.95 3.65
CA LEU A 26 -2.21 -13.20 4.06
C LEU A 26 -0.76 -13.00 4.52
N SER A 27 0.06 -12.26 3.76
CA SER A 27 1.45 -11.94 4.15
C SER A 27 1.53 -11.31 5.54
N TYR A 28 0.78 -10.23 5.78
CA TYR A 28 0.79 -9.56 7.08
C TYR A 28 0.18 -10.42 8.20
N SER A 29 -0.81 -11.26 7.91
CA SER A 29 -1.38 -12.19 8.89
C SER A 29 -0.35 -13.21 9.33
N LEU A 30 0.37 -13.83 8.38
CA LEU A 30 1.42 -14.80 8.67
C LEU A 30 2.59 -14.13 9.42
N GLN A 31 2.97 -12.91 9.03
CA GLN A 31 4.01 -12.15 9.71
C GLN A 31 3.62 -11.80 11.16
N LEU A 32 2.36 -11.42 11.38
CA LEU A 32 1.84 -11.11 12.71
C LEU A 32 1.79 -12.34 13.61
N VAL A 33 1.26 -13.46 13.12
CA VAL A 33 1.15 -14.71 13.87
C VAL A 33 2.54 -15.29 14.15
N GLY A 34 3.40 -15.36 13.12
CA GLY A 34 4.77 -15.83 13.25
C GLY A 34 5.60 -15.00 14.24
N GLY A 35 5.46 -13.67 14.21
CA GLY A 35 6.13 -12.77 15.15
C GLY A 35 5.46 -12.64 16.53
N ALA A 36 4.31 -13.29 16.72
CA ALA A 36 3.60 -13.35 18.00
C ALA A 36 3.97 -14.58 18.83
N LEU A 37 4.29 -15.70 18.16
CA LEU A 37 4.64 -16.97 18.79
C LEU A 37 6.06 -16.96 19.37
N PRO A 38 6.31 -17.69 20.47
CA PRO A 38 7.63 -17.80 21.07
C PRO A 38 8.53 -18.77 20.28
N GLY A 39 9.81 -18.43 20.19
CA GLY A 39 10.84 -19.27 19.58
C GLY A 39 10.89 -19.15 18.05
N PRO A 40 12.08 -19.17 17.44
CA PRO A 40 12.21 -19.02 15.98
C PRO A 40 12.01 -20.34 15.20
N GLY A 41 12.09 -21.50 15.86
CA GLY A 41 12.04 -22.81 15.21
C GLY A 41 10.63 -23.35 15.01
N GLY A 42 10.44 -24.15 13.95
CA GLY A 42 9.17 -24.83 13.67
C GLY A 42 8.11 -23.92 13.04
N LEU A 43 6.90 -23.91 13.60
CA LEU A 43 5.76 -23.17 13.06
C LEU A 43 6.00 -21.65 12.93
N PRO A 44 6.55 -20.92 13.94
CA PRO A 44 6.76 -19.48 13.84
C PRO A 44 7.70 -19.08 12.69
N GLY A 45 8.83 -19.78 12.55
CA GLY A 45 9.77 -19.59 11.44
C GLY A 45 9.14 -19.92 10.08
N GLY A 46 8.37 -21.00 10.00
CA GLY A 46 7.63 -21.36 8.78
C GLY A 46 6.62 -20.32 8.34
N LEU A 47 5.85 -19.73 9.28
CA LEU A 47 4.91 -18.65 8.99
C LEU A 47 5.62 -17.37 8.51
N LEU A 48 6.75 -17.02 9.13
CA LEU A 48 7.56 -15.88 8.70
C LEU A 48 8.15 -16.09 7.30
N ALA A 49 8.70 -17.27 7.01
CA ALA A 49 9.21 -17.64 5.69
C ALA A 49 8.12 -17.57 4.61
N ALA A 50 6.92 -18.09 4.92
CA ALA A 50 5.77 -17.99 4.03
C ALA A 50 5.37 -16.51 3.78
N SER A 51 5.40 -15.65 4.80
CA SER A 51 5.15 -14.21 4.61
C SER A 51 6.17 -13.53 3.69
N ALA A 52 7.45 -13.92 3.78
CA ALA A 52 8.50 -13.41 2.89
C ALA A 52 8.29 -13.86 1.45
N GLN A 53 7.90 -15.11 1.21
CA GLN A 53 7.58 -15.59 -0.13
C GLN A 53 6.39 -14.85 -0.74
N LEU A 54 5.32 -14.62 0.03
CA LEU A 54 4.17 -13.84 -0.44
C LEU A 54 4.53 -12.38 -0.73
N SER A 55 5.38 -11.77 0.10
CA SER A 55 5.89 -10.42 -0.14
C SER A 55 6.75 -10.35 -1.40
N SER A 56 7.60 -11.35 -1.63
CA SER A 56 8.42 -11.45 -2.85
C SER A 56 7.55 -11.66 -4.10
N CYS A 57 6.51 -12.49 -3.99
CA CYS A 57 5.52 -12.69 -5.05
C CYS A 57 4.86 -11.37 -5.44
N ARG A 58 4.45 -10.53 -4.47
CA ARG A 58 3.91 -9.19 -4.75
C ARG A 58 4.89 -8.30 -5.50
N THR A 59 6.19 -8.35 -5.18
CA THR A 59 7.20 -7.60 -5.94
C THR A 59 7.24 -8.06 -7.39
N VAL A 60 7.25 -9.37 -7.64
CA VAL A 60 7.25 -9.90 -9.00
C VAL A 60 5.98 -9.53 -9.76
N LEU A 61 4.82 -9.55 -9.12
CA LEU A 61 3.56 -9.15 -9.77
C LEU A 61 3.54 -7.65 -10.12
N ARG A 62 4.17 -6.80 -9.30
CA ARG A 62 4.26 -5.35 -9.56
C ARG A 62 5.13 -4.99 -10.76
N LEU A 63 5.98 -5.91 -11.23
CA LEU A 63 6.66 -5.78 -12.53
C LEU A 63 5.69 -5.55 -13.69
N PHE A 64 4.44 -5.98 -13.55
CA PHE A 64 3.41 -5.82 -14.57
C PHE A 64 2.55 -4.56 -14.38
N ASP A 65 2.76 -3.78 -13.32
CA ASP A 65 1.98 -2.59 -13.02
C ASP A 65 2.50 -1.32 -13.73
N ASP A 66 3.71 -1.34 -14.31
CA ASP A 66 4.31 -0.18 -15.00
C ASP A 66 3.38 0.40 -16.07
N LEU A 67 2.85 -0.45 -16.95
CA LEU A 67 2.02 -0.03 -18.06
C LEU A 67 0.68 0.54 -17.57
N ALA A 68 0.10 -0.07 -16.53
CA ALA A 68 -1.11 0.43 -15.90
C ALA A 68 -0.87 1.81 -15.26
N MET A 69 0.27 1.99 -14.60
CA MET A 69 0.68 3.28 -14.01
C MET A 69 0.93 4.33 -15.10
N LEU A 70 1.55 3.95 -16.22
CA LEU A 70 1.78 4.83 -17.36
C LEU A 70 0.48 5.25 -18.03
N GLN A 71 -0.40 4.30 -18.31
CA GLN A 71 -1.71 4.59 -18.88
C GLN A 71 -2.49 5.56 -17.99
N HIS A 72 -2.41 5.38 -16.67
CA HIS A 72 -3.04 6.31 -15.74
C HIS A 72 -2.42 7.69 -15.74
N SER A 73 -1.09 7.75 -15.69
CA SER A 73 -0.37 9.03 -15.70
C SER A 73 -0.69 9.80 -16.98
N CYS A 74 -0.76 9.11 -18.12
CA CYS A 74 -1.17 9.69 -19.41
C CYS A 74 -2.64 10.15 -19.39
N GLY A 75 -3.53 9.33 -18.83
CA GLY A 75 -4.96 9.68 -18.72
C GLY A 75 -5.22 10.85 -17.79
N TYR A 76 -4.42 11.01 -16.73
CA TYR A 76 -4.49 12.16 -15.84
C TYR A 76 -3.81 13.40 -16.45
N GLY A 77 -2.68 13.22 -17.14
CA GLY A 77 -1.90 14.32 -17.72
C GLY A 77 -1.48 15.33 -16.65
N LEU A 78 -1.83 16.60 -16.86
CA LEU A 78 -1.65 17.68 -15.88
C LEU A 78 -2.86 17.86 -14.95
N GLY A 79 -3.85 17.00 -15.04
CA GLY A 79 -5.11 17.03 -14.32
C GLY A 79 -6.15 17.98 -14.94
N PRO A 80 -7.44 17.83 -14.56
CA PRO A 80 -8.52 18.66 -15.08
C PRO A 80 -8.36 20.15 -14.74
N GLU A 81 -8.86 21.04 -15.59
CA GLU A 81 -8.79 22.48 -15.34
C GLU A 81 -9.72 22.96 -14.22
N ASP A 82 -10.79 22.21 -13.96
CA ASP A 82 -11.76 22.48 -12.89
C ASP A 82 -11.34 21.95 -11.51
N GLU A 83 -10.22 21.21 -11.44
CA GLU A 83 -9.66 20.71 -10.17
C GLU A 83 -8.88 21.82 -9.43
N ASP A 84 -8.93 21.81 -8.10
CA ASP A 84 -8.15 22.73 -7.27
C ASP A 84 -6.65 22.60 -7.59
N VAL A 85 -6.00 23.74 -7.86
CA VAL A 85 -4.60 23.80 -8.34
C VAL A 85 -3.64 23.03 -7.42
N LEU A 86 -3.86 23.06 -6.10
CA LEU A 86 -3.02 22.34 -5.16
C LEU A 86 -3.27 20.83 -5.24
N VAL A 87 -4.54 20.40 -5.33
CA VAL A 87 -4.89 18.97 -5.53
C VAL A 87 -4.30 18.46 -6.82
N ARG A 88 -4.36 19.25 -7.88
CA ARG A 88 -3.78 18.95 -9.19
C ARG A 88 -2.27 18.79 -9.13
N GLY A 89 -1.57 19.76 -8.54
CA GLY A 89 -0.12 19.71 -8.36
C GLY A 89 0.32 18.50 -7.51
N LEU A 90 -0.36 18.22 -6.40
CA LEU A 90 -0.09 17.05 -5.56
C LEU A 90 -0.29 15.72 -6.31
N SER A 91 -1.32 15.64 -7.16
CA SER A 91 -1.58 14.45 -7.97
C SER A 91 -0.50 14.23 -9.03
N VAL A 92 -0.05 15.30 -9.71
CA VAL A 92 1.05 15.20 -10.69
C VAL A 92 2.34 14.76 -10.01
N LEU A 93 2.69 15.35 -8.85
CA LEU A 93 3.87 14.95 -8.09
C LEU A 93 3.78 13.49 -7.62
N CYS A 94 2.59 13.05 -7.19
CA CYS A 94 2.36 11.65 -6.80
C CYS A 94 2.55 10.70 -7.99
N ASN A 95 2.02 11.06 -9.17
CA ASN A 95 2.21 10.27 -10.39
C ASN A 95 3.69 10.18 -10.78
N VAL A 96 4.44 11.28 -10.69
CA VAL A 96 5.89 11.27 -10.94
C VAL A 96 6.62 10.36 -9.94
N ALA A 97 6.30 10.47 -8.64
CA ALA A 97 6.90 9.61 -7.63
C ALA A 97 6.63 8.13 -7.90
N ASN A 98 5.38 7.77 -8.26
CA ASN A 98 5.00 6.41 -8.63
C ASN A 98 5.70 5.93 -9.91
N GLN A 99 5.85 6.78 -10.93
CA GLN A 99 6.58 6.45 -12.15
C GLN A 99 8.06 6.19 -11.94
N LEU A 100 8.68 6.87 -10.97
CA LEU A 100 10.07 6.63 -10.61
C LEU A 100 10.22 5.41 -9.68
N TYR A 101 9.21 5.15 -8.86
CA TYR A 101 9.19 4.06 -7.89
C TYR A 101 9.33 2.69 -8.54
N TYR A 102 8.49 2.37 -9.54
CA TYR A 102 8.47 1.04 -10.15
C TYR A 102 9.80 0.66 -10.81
N PRO A 103 10.43 1.49 -11.67
CA PRO A 103 11.75 1.18 -12.23
C PRO A 103 12.84 1.00 -11.17
N CYS A 104 12.82 1.80 -10.10
CA CYS A 104 13.78 1.65 -9.00
C CYS A 104 13.61 0.31 -8.29
N GLU A 105 12.37 -0.11 -8.07
CA GLU A 105 12.08 -1.43 -7.50
C GLU A 105 12.51 -2.56 -8.43
N HIS A 106 12.30 -2.41 -9.74
CA HIS A 106 12.68 -3.42 -10.74
C HIS A 106 14.19 -3.58 -10.81
N LEU A 107 14.94 -2.48 -10.72
CA LEU A 107 16.41 -2.51 -10.60
C LEU A 107 16.86 -3.16 -9.28
N ALA A 108 16.16 -2.92 -8.18
CA ALA A 108 16.47 -3.55 -6.89
C ALA A 108 16.27 -5.07 -6.96
N TRP A 109 15.11 -5.50 -7.45
CA TRP A 109 14.79 -6.91 -7.65
C TRP A 109 15.75 -7.59 -8.64
N ALA A 110 16.03 -6.95 -9.79
CA ALA A 110 16.96 -7.49 -10.80
C ALA A 110 18.39 -7.61 -10.26
N ALA A 111 18.80 -6.72 -9.35
CA ALA A 111 20.07 -6.82 -8.66
C ALA A 111 20.09 -7.97 -7.63
N ASP A 112 18.99 -8.21 -6.92
CA ASP A 112 18.88 -9.34 -5.97
C ASP A 112 18.97 -10.70 -6.66
N VAL A 113 18.33 -10.86 -7.83
CA VAL A 113 18.40 -12.11 -8.60
C VAL A 113 19.68 -12.24 -9.43
N GLY A 114 20.55 -11.22 -9.43
CA GLY A 114 21.85 -11.24 -10.11
C GLY A 114 21.81 -10.94 -11.62
N ILE A 115 20.69 -10.43 -12.15
CA ILE A 115 20.57 -9.99 -13.55
C ILE A 115 21.41 -8.74 -13.79
N VAL A 116 21.44 -7.80 -12.84
CA VAL A 116 22.19 -6.53 -12.94
C VAL A 116 23.23 -6.43 -11.84
N ARG A 117 24.46 -6.02 -12.20
CA ARG A 117 25.53 -5.71 -11.23
C ARG A 117 25.32 -4.32 -10.63
N ALA A 118 24.33 -4.20 -9.76
CA ALA A 118 24.04 -2.97 -9.03
C ALA A 118 23.92 -3.21 -7.52
N ALA A 119 24.08 -2.17 -6.72
CA ALA A 119 23.90 -2.25 -5.28
C ALA A 119 22.40 -2.34 -4.94
N SER A 120 21.85 -3.56 -4.88
CA SER A 120 20.43 -3.84 -4.60
C SER A 120 19.88 -3.00 -3.44
N GLN A 121 20.58 -2.98 -2.31
CA GLN A 121 20.15 -2.25 -1.11
C GLN A 121 19.92 -0.75 -1.35
N ARG A 122 20.70 -0.11 -2.22
CA ARG A 122 20.53 1.32 -2.54
C ARG A 122 19.25 1.55 -3.36
N TRP A 123 18.97 0.67 -4.30
CA TRP A 123 17.77 0.72 -5.13
C TRP A 123 16.51 0.42 -4.31
N TRP A 124 16.54 -0.56 -3.39
CA TRP A 124 15.47 -0.81 -2.42
C TRP A 124 15.21 0.39 -1.51
N THR A 125 16.27 1.07 -1.07
CA THR A 125 16.14 2.28 -0.25
C THR A 125 15.49 3.39 -1.07
N LEU A 126 15.95 3.62 -2.29
CA LEU A 126 15.41 4.65 -3.17
C LEU A 126 13.93 4.39 -3.52
N SER A 127 13.57 3.16 -3.87
CA SER A 127 12.17 2.80 -4.12
C SER A 127 11.31 3.01 -2.88
N THR A 128 11.80 2.63 -1.68
CA THR A 128 11.08 2.86 -0.43
C THR A 128 10.88 4.36 -0.14
N VAL A 129 11.88 5.20 -0.43
CA VAL A 129 11.76 6.68 -0.29
C VAL A 129 10.75 7.26 -1.27
N LEU A 130 10.77 6.83 -2.54
CA LEU A 130 9.82 7.27 -3.56
C LEU A 130 8.40 6.86 -3.21
N TRP A 131 8.19 5.62 -2.76
CA TRP A 131 6.92 5.13 -2.27
C TRP A 131 6.42 5.92 -1.06
N GLY A 132 7.28 6.10 -0.04
CA GLY A 132 6.95 6.92 1.13
C GLY A 132 6.58 8.37 0.76
N SER A 133 7.25 8.93 -0.25
CA SER A 133 6.95 10.28 -0.75
C SER A 133 5.60 10.33 -1.47
N ALA A 134 5.29 9.34 -2.31
CA ALA A 134 4.00 9.21 -2.98
C ALA A 134 2.85 9.10 -1.96
N LEU A 135 3.02 8.30 -0.91
CA LEU A 135 2.05 8.16 0.18
C LEU A 135 1.83 9.48 0.93
N LEU A 136 2.89 10.22 1.24
CA LEU A 136 2.77 11.54 1.88
C LEU A 136 2.00 12.53 0.98
N LEU A 137 2.29 12.56 -0.32
CA LEU A 137 1.57 13.39 -1.29
C LEU A 137 0.09 12.99 -1.39
N GLY A 138 -0.21 11.69 -1.37
CA GLY A 138 -1.55 11.13 -1.31
C GLY A 138 -2.33 11.60 -0.08
N ILE A 139 -1.73 11.51 1.11
CA ILE A 139 -2.32 12.00 2.37
C ILE A 139 -2.63 13.49 2.27
N LEU A 140 -1.69 14.31 1.79
CA LEU A 140 -1.89 15.76 1.64
C LEU A 140 -3.03 16.08 0.67
N ARG A 141 -3.09 15.36 -0.45
CA ARG A 141 -4.15 15.48 -1.46
C ARG A 141 -5.51 15.14 -0.86
N SER A 142 -5.63 13.98 -0.22
CA SER A 142 -6.88 13.53 0.39
C SER A 142 -7.32 14.41 1.56
N LEU A 143 -6.39 14.96 2.34
CA LEU A 143 -6.71 15.95 3.38
C LEU A 143 -7.31 17.23 2.79
N LYS A 144 -6.73 17.74 1.70
CA LYS A 144 -7.23 18.93 0.99
C LYS A 144 -8.63 18.68 0.43
N VAL A 145 -8.85 17.55 -0.24
CA VAL A 145 -10.18 17.15 -0.75
C VAL A 145 -11.17 16.98 0.39
N LEU A 146 -10.80 16.29 1.48
CA LEU A 146 -11.63 16.12 2.66
C LEU A 146 -12.07 17.45 3.26
N CYS A 147 -11.16 18.43 3.33
CA CYS A 147 -11.48 19.78 3.80
C CYS A 147 -12.52 20.47 2.90
N GLN A 148 -12.38 20.36 1.58
CA GLN A 148 -13.35 20.91 0.62
C GLN A 148 -14.72 20.21 0.75
N LEU A 149 -14.75 18.89 0.82
CA LEU A 149 -15.99 18.11 0.97
C LEU A 149 -16.71 18.45 2.27
N ARG A 150 -15.97 18.58 3.39
CA ARG A 150 -16.55 19.00 4.68
C ARG A 150 -17.10 20.43 4.64
N ARG A 151 -16.46 21.35 3.91
CA ARG A 151 -16.98 22.71 3.70
C ARG A 151 -18.30 22.68 2.92
N LYS A 152 -18.36 21.95 1.80
CA LYS A 152 -19.58 21.74 1.01
C LYS A 152 -20.71 21.12 1.85
N LEU A 153 -20.39 20.13 2.70
CA LEU A 153 -21.38 19.46 3.53
C LEU A 153 -21.97 20.39 4.61
N ARG A 154 -21.16 21.31 5.14
CA ARG A 154 -21.66 22.35 6.07
C ARG A 154 -22.59 23.34 5.38
N GLN A 155 -22.33 23.69 4.13
CA GLN A 155 -23.18 24.59 3.34
C GLN A 155 -24.53 23.95 2.96
N HIS A 156 -24.55 22.64 2.68
CA HIS A 156 -25.77 21.91 2.32
C HIS A 156 -26.54 21.32 3.51
N LYS A 157 -26.20 21.68 4.76
CA LYS A 157 -26.82 21.09 5.97
C LYS A 157 -28.33 21.39 6.09
N CYS A 158 -28.85 22.38 5.36
CA CYS A 158 -30.27 22.75 5.35
C CYS A 158 -31.15 21.94 4.38
N THR A 159 -30.61 21.08 3.52
CA THR A 159 -31.41 20.27 2.58
C THR A 159 -31.03 18.79 2.65
N SER A 160 -31.90 17.97 3.24
CA SER A 160 -31.76 16.50 3.27
C SER A 160 -32.03 15.92 1.87
N SER A 161 -31.06 16.04 0.96
CA SER A 161 -31.14 15.58 -0.42
C SER A 161 -30.25 14.35 -0.69
N PRO A 162 -30.49 13.57 -1.76
CA PRO A 162 -29.62 12.47 -2.19
C PRO A 162 -28.15 12.90 -2.41
N GLN A 163 -27.91 14.17 -2.72
CA GLN A 163 -26.57 14.75 -2.88
C GLN A 163 -25.79 14.78 -1.56
N SER A 164 -26.47 14.98 -0.43
CA SER A 164 -25.85 14.96 0.90
C SER A 164 -25.33 13.57 1.29
N GLN A 165 -26.02 12.50 0.87
CA GLN A 165 -25.58 11.12 1.11
C GLN A 165 -24.35 10.78 0.27
N LYS A 166 -24.33 11.14 -1.02
CA LYS A 166 -23.15 10.99 -1.88
C LYS A 166 -21.93 11.72 -1.32
N LEU A 167 -22.12 12.94 -0.82
CA LEU A 167 -21.05 13.73 -0.22
C LEU A 167 -20.50 13.08 1.07
N ARG A 168 -21.38 12.52 1.92
CA ARG A 168 -20.96 11.76 3.11
C ARG A 168 -20.17 10.50 2.73
N ALA A 169 -20.56 9.81 1.66
CA ALA A 169 -19.82 8.65 1.16
C ALA A 169 -18.42 9.06 0.66
N GLN A 170 -18.31 10.16 -0.08
CA GLN A 170 -17.00 10.72 -0.50
C GLN A 170 -16.12 11.10 0.70
N VAL A 171 -16.69 11.75 1.72
CA VAL A 171 -15.97 12.05 2.97
C VAL A 171 -15.45 10.79 3.63
N LYS A 172 -16.26 9.74 3.73
CA LYS A 172 -15.83 8.44 4.27
C LYS A 172 -14.70 7.84 3.44
N ALA A 173 -14.80 7.90 2.11
CA ALA A 173 -13.77 7.39 1.22
C ALA A 173 -12.42 8.12 1.41
N GLU A 174 -12.41 9.45 1.47
CA GLU A 174 -11.16 10.20 1.70
C GLU A 174 -10.55 9.93 3.09
N VAL A 175 -11.38 9.76 4.12
CA VAL A 175 -10.89 9.37 5.46
C VAL A 175 -10.22 8.00 5.42
N LEU A 176 -10.82 7.05 4.71
CA LEU A 176 -10.24 5.71 4.55
C LEU A 176 -8.93 5.76 3.77
N SER A 177 -8.85 6.53 2.68
CA SER A 177 -7.62 6.75 1.92
C SER A 177 -6.51 7.29 2.82
N ILE A 178 -6.79 8.33 3.63
CA ILE A 178 -5.80 8.90 4.57
C ILE A 178 -5.30 7.84 5.56
N LEU A 179 -6.21 7.03 6.12
CA LEU A 179 -5.83 6.00 7.09
C LEU A 179 -5.00 4.89 6.45
N MET A 180 -5.35 4.46 5.23
CA MET A 180 -4.60 3.47 4.46
C MET A 180 -3.21 3.98 4.12
N ASP A 181 -3.11 5.17 3.55
CA ASP A 181 -1.83 5.76 3.17
C ASP A 181 -0.95 6.01 4.39
N ALA A 182 -1.51 6.41 5.53
CA ALA A 182 -0.77 6.59 6.78
C ALA A 182 -0.25 5.27 7.37
N ALA A 183 -1.04 4.20 7.29
CA ALA A 183 -0.62 2.87 7.72
C ALA A 183 0.51 2.34 6.82
N ASP A 184 0.41 2.57 5.51
CA ASP A 184 1.44 2.18 4.55
C ASP A 184 2.68 3.05 4.64
N LEU A 185 2.54 4.34 4.94
CA LEU A 185 3.67 5.22 5.19
C LEU A 185 4.42 4.76 6.43
N SER A 186 3.69 4.30 7.45
CA SER A 186 4.31 3.75 8.64
C SER A 186 5.12 2.49 8.37
N ASN A 187 4.67 1.67 7.42
CA ASN A 187 5.42 0.53 6.91
C ASN A 187 6.63 0.97 6.08
N ALA A 188 6.48 1.92 5.16
CA ALA A 188 7.59 2.45 4.36
C ALA A 188 8.72 2.97 5.26
N ILE A 189 8.38 3.75 6.30
CA ILE A 189 9.34 4.25 7.30
C ILE A 189 10.06 3.10 8.01
N HIS A 190 9.36 2.01 8.32
CA HIS A 190 9.96 0.85 8.97
C HIS A 190 11.06 0.18 8.10
N TRP A 191 10.87 0.17 6.78
CA TRP A 191 11.81 -0.45 5.83
C TRP A 191 13.02 0.41 5.50
N LEU A 192 13.00 1.72 5.80
CA LEU A 192 14.14 2.61 5.60
C LEU A 192 15.40 2.24 6.43
N PRO A 193 16.57 2.82 6.10
CA PRO A 193 17.80 2.67 6.88
C PRO A 193 17.65 3.19 8.32
N PRO A 194 18.40 2.62 9.28
CA PRO A 194 18.39 3.10 10.66
C PRO A 194 18.82 4.57 10.74
N GLY A 195 18.22 5.31 11.67
CA GLY A 195 18.46 6.76 11.84
C GLY A 195 17.32 7.64 11.32
N PHE A 196 16.39 7.10 10.54
CA PHE A 196 15.18 7.81 10.12
C PHE A 196 13.96 7.40 10.97
N LEU A 197 13.46 8.29 11.83
CA LEU A 197 12.32 8.04 12.73
C LEU A 197 12.46 6.73 13.53
N TRP A 198 11.58 5.74 13.27
CA TRP A 198 11.60 4.40 13.88
C TRP A 198 12.15 3.30 12.97
N ALA A 199 12.74 3.68 11.83
CA ALA A 199 13.44 2.75 10.95
C ALA A 199 14.52 1.99 11.72
N GLY A 200 14.55 0.66 11.58
CA GLY A 200 15.54 -0.20 12.23
C GLY A 200 15.45 -0.33 13.76
N ARG A 201 14.43 0.25 14.41
CA ARG A 201 14.25 0.14 15.88
C ARG A 201 13.71 -1.22 16.36
N PHE A 202 13.28 -2.08 15.45
CA PHE A 202 12.75 -3.40 15.78
C PHE A 202 13.72 -4.49 15.34
N PRO A 203 13.95 -5.51 16.19
CA PRO A 203 14.91 -6.57 15.89
C PRO A 203 14.48 -7.35 14.63
N PRO A 204 15.41 -7.68 13.72
CA PRO A 204 15.11 -8.57 12.60
C PRO A 204 14.78 -9.98 13.13
N TRP A 205 13.82 -10.66 12.49
CA TRP A 205 13.63 -12.08 12.71
C TRP A 205 14.64 -12.82 11.83
N GLN A 206 15.76 -13.22 12.43
CA GLN A 206 16.80 -14.08 11.85
C GLN A 206 17.49 -13.56 10.57
N GLU A 207 18.76 -13.19 10.71
CA GLU A 207 19.75 -13.70 9.74
C GLU A 207 19.76 -15.23 9.89
N ILE A 208 19.95 -15.98 8.79
CA ILE A 208 19.99 -17.46 8.68
C ILE A 208 18.67 -18.10 8.19
N TYR A 209 18.56 -18.31 6.89
CA TYR A 209 18.90 -19.58 6.22
C TYR A 209 19.09 -19.30 4.73
N GLU A 210 19.81 -20.17 4.01
CA GLU A 210 20.11 -20.14 2.57
C GLU A 210 18.86 -20.16 1.68
N SER A 211 18.05 -19.12 1.77
CA SER A 211 17.06 -18.75 0.78
C SER A 211 17.83 -18.09 -0.37
N PRO A 212 17.53 -18.43 -1.65
CA PRO A 212 18.09 -17.70 -2.79
C PRO A 212 17.74 -16.20 -2.76
N PHE A 213 16.80 -15.79 -1.91
CA PHE A 213 16.47 -14.41 -1.60
C PHE A 213 17.16 -13.99 -0.30
N LYS A 214 18.31 -13.34 -0.43
CA LYS A 214 19.06 -12.73 0.67
C LYS A 214 18.33 -11.47 1.16
N GLY A 215 17.51 -11.57 2.19
CA GLY A 215 16.89 -10.41 2.82
C GLY A 215 16.45 -10.69 4.26
N ALA A 216 16.93 -9.89 5.21
CA ALA A 216 16.46 -9.95 6.59
C ALA A 216 15.00 -9.47 6.67
N ILE A 217 14.11 -10.28 7.25
CA ILE A 217 12.73 -9.86 7.51
C ILE A 217 12.74 -8.95 8.74
N LYS A 218 12.49 -7.65 8.55
CA LYS A 218 12.35 -6.70 9.66
C LYS A 218 11.01 -6.90 10.37
N ARG A 219 11.02 -6.85 11.71
CA ARG A 219 9.82 -6.98 12.52
C ARG A 219 9.03 -5.68 12.53
N MET A 220 7.85 -5.64 11.91
CA MET A 220 6.93 -4.52 12.08
C MET A 220 6.33 -4.46 13.49
N PRO A 221 6.01 -3.27 14.01
CA PRO A 221 5.26 -3.15 15.26
C PRO A 221 3.88 -3.81 15.13
N ARG A 222 3.49 -4.58 16.15
CA ARG A 222 2.21 -5.33 16.16
C ARG A 222 0.99 -4.44 15.89
N TRP A 223 0.98 -3.21 16.40
CA TRP A 223 -0.11 -2.26 16.18
C TRP A 223 -0.23 -1.84 14.71
N ALA A 224 0.89 -1.71 13.99
CA ALA A 224 0.89 -1.30 12.58
C ALA A 224 0.37 -2.43 11.69
N LEU A 225 0.79 -3.68 11.95
CA LEU A 225 0.27 -4.87 11.29
C LEU A 225 -1.24 -5.04 11.56
N GLN A 226 -1.65 -4.85 12.80
CA GLN A 226 -3.06 -4.95 13.17
C GLN A 226 -3.89 -3.85 12.51
N LEU A 227 -3.40 -2.61 12.47
CA LEU A 227 -4.06 -1.51 11.76
C LEU A 227 -4.16 -1.78 10.26
N GLN A 228 -3.08 -2.27 9.61
CA GLN A 228 -3.11 -2.64 8.20
C GLN A 228 -4.11 -3.75 7.92
N LEU A 229 -4.14 -4.81 8.73
CA LEU A 229 -5.13 -5.88 8.58
C LEU A 229 -6.55 -5.35 8.74
N GLN A 230 -6.81 -4.55 9.78
CA GLN A 230 -8.13 -3.94 10.01
C GLN A 230 -8.55 -3.09 8.81
N LEU A 231 -7.67 -2.23 8.29
CA LEU A 231 -7.97 -1.38 7.14
C LEU A 231 -8.21 -2.19 5.85
N GLN A 232 -7.46 -3.26 5.61
CA GLN A 232 -7.66 -4.13 4.43
C GLN A 232 -9.00 -4.88 4.50
N PHE A 233 -9.38 -5.40 5.68
CA PHE A 233 -10.69 -6.04 5.90
C PHE A 233 -11.86 -5.05 5.85
N TRP A 234 -11.67 -3.82 6.35
CA TRP A 234 -12.68 -2.76 6.28
C TRP A 234 -12.86 -2.17 4.89
N ALA A 235 -11.81 -2.13 4.07
CA ALA A 235 -11.86 -1.56 2.72
C ALA A 235 -12.39 -2.57 1.68
N LEU A 236 -12.32 -3.88 1.95
CA LEU A 236 -12.80 -4.96 1.08
C LEU A 236 -14.23 -4.75 0.50
N PRO A 237 -15.24 -4.33 1.29
CA PRO A 237 -16.60 -4.09 0.77
C PRO A 237 -16.78 -2.78 -0.01
N ILE A 238 -15.91 -1.78 0.21
CA ILE A 238 -16.09 -0.41 -0.30
C ILE A 238 -15.53 -0.24 -1.73
N ILE A 239 -14.70 -1.18 -2.19
CA ILE A 239 -13.93 -1.03 -3.43
C ILE A 239 -14.55 -1.78 -4.63
N ASN A 240 -15.70 -2.46 -4.45
CA ASN A 240 -16.43 -2.98 -5.61
C ASN A 240 -17.03 -1.84 -6.47
N ASP A 241 -17.18 -0.63 -5.92
CA ASP A 241 -17.72 0.55 -6.60
C ASP A 241 -16.67 1.58 -7.05
N THR A 242 -15.41 1.47 -6.61
CA THR A 242 -14.37 2.48 -6.87
C THR A 242 -13.15 1.86 -7.52
N ASN A 243 -13.31 1.47 -8.78
CA ASN A 243 -12.28 0.88 -9.62
C ASN A 243 -11.10 1.83 -9.97
N GLN A 244 -10.93 2.96 -9.28
CA GLN A 244 -10.10 4.08 -9.75
C GLN A 244 -9.07 4.69 -8.80
N ARG A 245 -8.81 4.16 -7.59
CA ARG A 245 -7.83 4.80 -6.69
C ARG A 245 -6.74 3.84 -6.25
N TRP A 246 -5.72 3.77 -7.11
CA TRP A 246 -4.25 3.64 -6.98
C TRP A 246 -3.60 2.84 -5.81
N PRO A 247 -2.37 2.29 -6.04
CA PRO A 247 -1.80 1.11 -5.38
C PRO A 247 -1.60 1.19 -3.86
#